data_AF-A0A1J3DYM6-F1
#
_entry.id   AF-A0A1J3DYM6-F1
#
_cell.length_a   1.000
_cell.length_b   1.000
_cell.length_c   1.000
_cell.angle_alpha   90.00
_cell.angle_beta   90.00
_cell.angle_gamma   90.00
#
_symmetry.space_group_name_H-M   'P 1'
#
loop_
_entity.id
_entity.type
_entity.pdbx_description
1 polymer ?
#
loop_
_entity_poly.entity_id
_entity_poly.type
_entity_poly.pdbx_seq_one_letter_code
_entity_poly.pdbx_strand_id
1 'polypeptide(L)'
;KLSMGNAGGKIVTEAEKLENLDACGSRILVFVRLRPMGKKERDNGSRCCVKILNKRDVYLTEFTNDNDYLRLKRLRVRHFTFDSSFPETTTQQEVYST
;
A
#
# COMPACT_ATOMS: atom_id res chain seq x y z
N LYS A 1 -2.95 6.61 48.59
CA LYS A 1 -3.87 5.80 47.76
C LYS A 1 -4.24 6.64 46.54
N LEU A 2 -3.56 6.43 45.41
CA LEU A 2 -3.82 7.16 44.16
C LEU A 2 -4.38 6.16 43.16
N SER A 3 -5.62 6.41 42.75
CA SER A 3 -6.38 5.65 41.77
C SER A 3 -5.85 5.98 40.37
N MET A 4 -5.41 4.98 39.62
CA MET A 4 -5.09 5.13 38.20
C MET A 4 -6.27 4.60 37.39
N GLY A 5 -6.97 5.54 36.73
CA GLY A 5 -8.11 5.30 35.88
C GLY A 5 -7.75 4.46 34.66
N ASN A 6 -8.64 3.51 34.37
CA ASN A 6 -8.60 2.59 33.25
C ASN A 6 -8.86 3.35 31.94
N ALA A 7 -7.81 3.66 31.17
CA ALA A 7 -7.94 4.19 29.82
C ALA A 7 -8.26 3.03 28.87
N GLY A 8 -9.55 2.82 28.61
CA GLY A 8 -10.04 1.94 27.56
C GLY A 8 -9.65 2.47 26.18
N GLY A 9 -8.44 2.15 25.76
CA GLY A 9 -8.02 2.28 24.38
C GLY A 9 -8.79 1.26 23.54
N LYS A 10 -9.81 1.72 22.83
CA LYS A 10 -10.44 0.91 21.79
C LYS A 10 -9.38 0.60 20.73
N ILE A 11 -8.99 -0.66 20.63
CA ILE A 11 -8.24 -1.19 19.49
C ILE A 11 -9.27 -1.26 18.35
N VAL A 12 -9.31 -0.20 17.54
CA VAL A 12 -10.10 -0.16 16.30
C VAL A 12 -9.48 -1.16 15.33
N THR A 13 -10.25 -2.18 14.98
CA THR A 13 -9.89 -3.20 14.00
C THR A 13 -9.78 -2.58 12.61
N GLU A 14 -8.75 -2.96 11.86
CA GLU A 14 -8.40 -2.44 10.52
C GLU A 14 -9.55 -2.57 9.48
N ALA A 15 -10.55 -3.41 9.77
CA ALA A 15 -11.78 -3.54 8.98
C ALA A 15 -12.69 -2.29 9.07
N GLU A 16 -12.78 -1.63 10.22
CA GLU A 16 -13.73 -0.52 10.46
C GLU A 16 -13.34 0.78 9.74
N LYS A 17 -12.11 0.87 9.19
CA LYS A 17 -11.64 2.05 8.45
C LYS A 17 -12.00 2.01 6.96
N LEU A 18 -12.36 0.83 6.43
CA LEU A 18 -12.83 0.70 5.05
C LEU A 18 -14.25 1.28 4.89
N GLU A 19 -15.07 1.16 5.92
CA GLU A 19 -16.50 1.51 5.95
C GLU A 19 -16.76 3.03 5.93
N ASN A 20 -15.73 3.84 6.18
CA ASN A 20 -15.84 5.30 6.21
C ASN A 20 -15.62 6.00 4.85
N LEU A 21 -15.39 5.27 3.75
CA LEU A 21 -15.31 5.88 2.40
C LEU A 21 -16.68 6.29 1.87
N ASP A 22 -17.71 5.46 2.12
CA ASP A 22 -19.09 5.74 1.70
C ASP A 22 -19.69 6.94 2.47
N ALA A 23 -19.14 7.27 3.64
CA ALA A 23 -19.58 8.42 4.42
C ALA A 23 -19.10 9.77 3.85
N CYS A 24 -18.17 9.80 2.88
CA CYS A 24 -17.57 11.04 2.38
C CYS A 24 -18.22 11.58 1.07
N GLY A 25 -19.12 10.84 0.43
CA GLY A 25 -19.88 11.35 -0.73
C GLY A 25 -19.03 11.75 -1.94
N SER A 26 -17.82 11.20 -2.08
CA SER A 26 -16.98 11.46 -3.25
C SER A 26 -17.57 10.79 -4.49
N ARG A 27 -17.81 11.58 -5.54
CA ARG A 27 -18.37 11.09 -6.83
C ARG A 27 -17.32 10.45 -7.74
N ILE A 28 -16.05 10.57 -7.39
CA ILE A 28 -14.93 10.01 -8.13
C ILE A 28 -14.08 9.26 -7.12
N LEU A 29 -13.85 7.97 -7.40
CA LEU A 29 -12.97 7.11 -6.63
C LEU A 29 -11.82 6.67 -7.52
N VAL A 30 -10.61 6.69 -6.98
CA VAL A 30 -9.38 6.31 -7.66
C VAL A 30 -8.82 5.06 -7.00
N PHE A 31 -8.70 4.02 -7.80
CA PHE A 31 -8.16 2.74 -7.40
C PHE A 31 -6.87 2.44 -8.13
N VAL A 32 -5.97 1.70 -7.47
CA VAL A 32 -4.74 1.21 -8.10
C VAL A 32 -4.57 -0.29 -7.85
N ARG A 33 -4.08 -1.02 -8.85
CA ARG A 33 -3.80 -2.46 -8.73
C ARG A 33 -2.36 -2.77 -9.07
N LEU A 34 -1.69 -3.47 -8.17
CA LEU A 34 -0.42 -4.11 -8.45
C LEU A 34 -0.67 -5.43 -9.17
N ARG A 35 -0.09 -5.61 -10.36
CA ARG A 35 -0.08 -6.92 -11.02
C ARG A 35 1.07 -7.78 -10.47
N PRO A 36 0.93 -9.11 -10.45
CA PRO A 36 2.05 -10.00 -10.23
C PRO A 36 3.19 -9.76 -11.23
N MET A 37 4.42 -9.93 -10.76
CA MET A 37 5.60 -9.97 -11.62
C MET A 37 5.51 -11.16 -12.58
N GLY A 38 5.68 -10.90 -13.87
CA GLY A 38 5.70 -11.92 -14.91
C GLY A 38 6.95 -12.80 -14.81
N LYS A 39 6.86 -14.01 -15.34
CA LYS A 39 7.98 -14.97 -15.33
C LYS A 39 9.25 -14.38 -15.95
N LYS A 40 9.14 -13.78 -17.14
CA LYS A 40 10.29 -13.16 -17.83
C LYS A 40 10.93 -12.04 -17.01
N GLU A 41 10.14 -11.28 -16.25
CA GLU A 41 10.67 -10.20 -15.40
C GLU A 41 11.50 -10.79 -14.27
N ARG A 42 11.00 -11.86 -13.63
CA ARG A 42 11.75 -12.59 -12.60
C ARG A 42 13.02 -13.25 -13.16
N ASP A 43 12.91 -13.89 -14.32
CA ASP A 43 14.04 -14.60 -14.96
C ASP A 43 15.16 -13.62 -15.37
N ASN A 44 14.80 -12.39 -15.75
CA ASN A 44 15.76 -11.32 -16.04
C ASN A 44 16.35 -10.65 -14.77
N GLY A 45 15.99 -11.12 -13.57
CA GLY A 45 16.48 -10.57 -12.31
C GLY A 45 15.80 -9.26 -11.88
N SER A 46 14.66 -8.88 -12.49
CA SER A 46 13.91 -7.70 -12.07
C SER A 46 13.37 -7.86 -10.64
N ARG A 47 13.45 -6.77 -9.86
CA ARG A 47 12.96 -6.73 -8.48
C ARG A 47 11.64 -5.97 -8.41
N CYS A 48 10.72 -6.44 -7.56
CA CYS A 48 9.52 -5.67 -7.26
C CYS A 48 9.90 -4.39 -6.49
N CYS A 49 9.52 -3.23 -7.03
CA CYS A 49 9.78 -1.92 -6.43
C CYS A 49 8.55 -1.33 -5.72
N VAL A 50 7.40 -1.99 -5.79
CA VAL A 50 6.14 -1.49 -5.25
C VAL A 50 5.79 -2.24 -3.98
N LYS A 51 5.37 -1.49 -2.95
CA LYS A 51 4.83 -2.04 -1.70
C LYS A 51 3.52 -1.35 -1.38
N ILE A 52 2.48 -2.13 -1.11
CA ILE A 52 1.17 -1.63 -0.67
C ILE A 52 1.04 -1.85 0.84
N LEU A 53 0.55 -0.84 1.55
CA LEU A 53 0.27 -0.87 2.99
C LEU A 53 -1.17 -0.42 3.23
N ASN A 54 -1.86 -1.09 4.17
CA ASN A 54 -3.19 -0.71 4.66
C ASN A 54 -4.26 -0.51 3.55
N LYS A 55 -4.12 -1.21 2.42
CA LYS A 55 -4.99 -1.10 1.24
C LYS A 55 -5.18 0.30 0.67
N ARG A 56 -4.40 1.32 1.05
CA ARG A 56 -4.48 2.68 0.45
C ARG A 56 -3.14 3.28 0.11
N ASP A 57 -2.14 3.01 0.94
CA ASP A 57 -0.81 3.61 0.82
C ASP A 57 0.07 2.74 -0.08
N VAL A 58 0.63 3.36 -1.10
CA VAL A 58 1.50 2.71 -2.09
C VAL A 58 2.85 3.38 -2.09
N TYR A 59 3.89 2.57 -1.90
CA TYR A 59 5.28 2.99 -1.87
C TYR A 59 5.99 2.47 -3.11
N LEU A 60 6.64 3.36 -3.84
CA LEU A 60 7.50 3.04 -4.97
C LEU A 60 8.96 3.30 -4.59
N THR A 61 9.77 2.26 -4.60
CA THR A 61 11.21 2.34 -4.33
C THR A 61 11.96 2.52 -5.65
N GLU A 62 12.64 3.64 -5.80
CA GLU A 62 13.58 3.84 -6.90
C GLU A 62 14.94 3.28 -6.52
N PHE A 63 15.41 2.32 -7.31
CA PHE A 63 16.78 1.86 -7.24
C PHE A 63 17.64 2.76 -8.13
N THR A 64 18.73 3.30 -7.59
CA THR A 64 19.68 4.11 -8.36
C THR A 64 20.42 3.22 -9.36
N ASN A 65 20.74 3.77 -10.53
CA ASN A 65 21.51 3.06 -11.56
C ASN A 65 22.94 2.76 -11.08
N ASP A 66 23.56 1.72 -11.62
CA ASP A 66 24.89 1.20 -11.22
C ASP A 66 26.01 2.26 -11.33
N ASN A 67 25.78 3.32 -12.12
CA ASN A 67 26.72 4.42 -12.32
C ASN A 67 26.74 5.46 -11.17
N ASP A 68 25.81 5.40 -10.22
CA ASP A 68 25.72 6.33 -9.07
C ASP A 68 26.22 5.66 -7.78
N TYR A 69 27.46 5.16 -7.82
CA TYR A 69 28.08 4.35 -6.77
C TYR A 69 28.13 5.03 -5.39
N LEU A 70 28.16 6.37 -5.33
CA LEU A 70 28.12 7.12 -4.07
C LEU A 70 26.74 7.11 -3.40
N ARG A 71 25.67 6.98 -4.18
CA ARG A 71 24.27 7.00 -3.69
C ARG A 71 23.60 5.64 -3.78
N LEU A 72 24.34 4.60 -4.14
CA LEU A 72 23.84 3.23 -4.34
C LEU A 72 23.08 2.66 -3.12
N LYS A 73 23.45 3.08 -1.90
CA LYS A 73 22.76 2.67 -0.66
C LYS A 73 21.56 3.56 -0.27
N ARG A 74 21.35 4.68 -0.96
CA ARG A 74 20.24 5.58 -0.67
C ARG A 74 19.02 5.16 -1.47
N LEU A 75 18.10 4.48 -0.80
CA LEU A 75 16.77 4.20 -1.36
C LEU A 75 15.99 5.51 -1.44
N ARG A 76 15.44 5.82 -2.62
CA ARG A 76 14.44 6.89 -2.76
C ARG A 76 13.08 6.23 -2.81
N VAL A 77 12.21 6.59 -1.87
CA VAL A 77 10.86 6.05 -1.81
C VAL A 77 9.88 7.18 -2.11
N ARG A 78 8.99 6.97 -3.07
CA ARG A 78 7.82 7.82 -3.31
C ARG A 78 6.60 7.20 -2.65
N HIS A 79 5.78 8.03 -2.04
CA HIS A 79 4.55 7.62 -1.38
C HIS A 79 3.35 8.21 -2.14
N PHE A 80 2.36 7.36 -2.39
CA PHE A 80 1.09 7.69 -3.00
C PHE A 80 -0.03 7.15 -2.12
N THR A 81 -1.15 7.85 -2.08
CA THR A 81 -2.35 7.41 -1.36
C THR A 81 -3.54 7.45 -2.32
N PHE A 82 -4.32 6.37 -2.31
CA PHE A 82 -5.52 6.19 -3.14
C PHE A 82 -6.73 5.89 -2.25
N ASP A 83 -7.93 5.91 -2.82
CA ASP A 83 -9.14 5.52 -2.08
C ASP A 83 -9.09 4.05 -1.66
N SER A 84 -8.59 3.19 -2.57
CA SER A 84 -8.20 1.82 -2.26
C SER A 84 -7.15 1.30 -3.26
N SER A 85 -6.45 0.25 -2.86
CA SER A 85 -5.37 -0.37 -3.62
C SER A 85 -5.41 -1.89 -3.46
N PHE A 86 -5.07 -2.58 -4.55
CA PHE A 86 -5.15 -4.02 -4.66
C PHE A 86 -3.75 -4.63 -4.80
N PRO A 87 -3.29 -5.47 -3.84
CA PRO A 87 -2.03 -6.20 -3.96
C PRO A 87 -2.02 -7.20 -5.11
N GLU A 88 -0.84 -7.74 -5.42
CA GLU A 88 -0.67 -8.71 -6.51
C GLU A 88 -1.50 -10.00 -6.32
N THR A 89 -1.84 -10.34 -5.08
CA THR A 89 -2.65 -11.50 -4.74
C THR A 89 -4.14 -11.29 -4.99
N THR A 90 -4.58 -10.05 -5.27
CA THR A 90 -6.00 -9.74 -5.45
C THR A 90 -6.52 -10.29 -6.77
N THR A 91 -7.60 -11.06 -6.65
CA THR A 91 -8.32 -11.67 -7.77
C THR A 91 -9.13 -10.63 -8.53
N GLN A 92 -9.51 -10.97 -9.76
CA GLN A 92 -10.34 -10.07 -10.56
C GLN A 92 -11.72 -9.83 -9.94
N GLN A 93 -12.28 -10.84 -9.28
CA GLN A 93 -13.57 -10.74 -8.62
C GLN A 93 -13.54 -9.72 -7.49
N GLU A 94 -12.52 -9.78 -6.62
CA GLU A 94 -12.36 -8.84 -5.51
C GLU A 94 -12.22 -7.38 -5.98
N VAL A 95 -11.53 -7.15 -7.11
CA VAL A 95 -11.42 -5.81 -7.70
C VAL A 95 -12.78 -5.26 -8.15
N TYR A 96 -13.66 -6.12 -8.68
CA TYR A 96 -14.99 -5.72 -9.14
C TYR A 96 -16.06 -5.67 -8.05
N SER A 97 -15.81 -6.29 -6.89
CA SER A 97 -16.71 -6.26 -5.73
C SER A 97 -16.45 -5.09 -4.79
N THR A 98 -15.63 -4.13 -5.20
CA THR A 98 -15.30 -2.93 -4.41
C THR A 98 -16.30 -1.81 -4.65
#